data_AF-K5X794-F1
#
_entry.id   AF-K5X794-F1
#
_cell.length_a   1.000
_cell.length_b   1.000
_cell.length_c   1.000
_cell.angle_alpha   90.00
_cell.angle_beta   90.00
_cell.angle_gamma   90.00
#
_symmetry.space_group_name_H-M   'P 1'
#
loop_
_entity.id
_entity.type
_entity.pdbx_description
1 polymer ?
#
loop_
_entity_poly.entity_id
_entity_poly.type
_entity_poly.pdbx_seq_one_letter_code
_entity_poly.pdbx_strand_id
1 'polypeptide(L)'
;MDSDSATPAETVRKEPLFEASTQFRNWRFSPEGLARIRERLNDVAVAAIRNTFEVDQPGSSSNVAFLDANEEVLLVKLYLTMISQLCAMFRFPEEVEATAVSYLKRFYLKNTVMDWHPKNVMLTALFLATKTTNNPISLEAYTSHIPKTASSDVLDLEFLVAQSLNFEFVVWHAHRALWGIWLDLQSLPDAPANLSPSIYDTALNHVRASRLTDAELIYSPSQIALAAFSMATPELALQWAQSKFSGNESNGLTLDTIFPVLELVKTMILRDGHAPKVDAVREVDRRLKLCKNPEKVAGSKAFVAKQVEEERKAEEKRNKKVSEAQKEQSDPFGETIQSTSLVDYGDDDD
;
A
#
# COMPACT_ATOMS: atom_id res chain seq x y z
N MET A 1 63.20 -4.53 -0.59
CA MET A 1 62.41 -3.31 -0.84
C MET A 1 61.19 -3.78 -1.60
N ASP A 2 60.18 -4.29 -0.89
CA ASP A 2 58.89 -4.61 -1.48
C ASP A 2 57.87 -3.72 -0.80
N SER A 3 57.45 -2.70 -1.53
CA SER A 3 56.41 -1.76 -1.17
C SER A 3 55.06 -2.40 -1.46
N ASP A 4 54.48 -3.07 -0.47
CA ASP A 4 53.08 -3.48 -0.53
C ASP A 4 52.19 -2.25 -0.34
N SER A 5 51.70 -1.73 -1.47
CA SER A 5 50.66 -0.71 -1.53
C SER A 5 49.32 -1.34 -1.11
N ALA A 6 48.96 -1.21 0.16
CA ALA A 6 47.61 -1.53 0.61
C ALA A 6 46.63 -0.49 0.03
N THR A 7 45.87 -0.90 -0.99
CA THR A 7 44.67 -0.19 -1.46
C THR A 7 43.70 -0.03 -0.29
N PRO A 8 43.18 1.17 0.00
CA PRO A 8 42.21 1.36 1.08
C PRO A 8 40.92 0.62 0.71
N ALA A 9 40.50 -0.30 1.57
CA ALA A 9 39.23 -0.99 1.43
C ALA A 9 38.10 0.05 1.42
N GLU A 10 37.38 0.15 0.29
CA GLU A 10 36.15 0.93 0.21
C GLU A 10 35.20 0.45 1.31
N THR A 11 34.90 1.33 2.26
CA THR A 11 33.89 1.09 3.29
C THR A 11 32.54 0.99 2.60
N VAL A 12 32.12 -0.22 2.26
CA VAL A 12 30.79 -0.51 1.72
C VAL A 12 29.76 -0.01 2.75
N ARG A 13 29.08 1.10 2.41
CA ARG A 13 28.01 1.66 3.22
C ARG A 13 26.89 0.61 3.28
N LYS A 14 26.68 0.00 4.45
CA LYS A 14 25.62 -0.99 4.63
C LYS A 14 24.27 -0.30 4.44
N GLU A 15 23.54 -0.70 3.40
CA GLU A 15 22.20 -0.20 3.10
C GLU A 15 21.26 -0.50 4.31
N PRO A 16 20.57 0.51 4.86
CA PRO A 16 19.58 0.30 5.91
C PRO A 16 18.48 -0.66 5.46
N LEU A 17 17.97 -1.49 6.38
CA LEU A 17 16.91 -2.48 6.09
C LEU A 17 15.67 -1.86 5.42
N PHE A 18 15.32 -0.62 5.79
CA PHE A 18 14.21 0.10 5.17
C PHE A 18 14.51 0.50 3.71
N GLU A 19 15.73 0.93 3.39
CA GLU A 19 16.11 1.32 2.02
C GLU A 19 16.14 0.10 1.07
N ALA A 20 16.52 -1.06 1.60
CA ALA A 20 16.45 -2.33 0.88
C ALA A 20 15.01 -2.85 0.70
N SER A 21 14.00 -2.26 1.38
CA SER A 21 12.62 -2.74 1.35
C SER A 21 11.87 -2.35 0.09
N THR A 22 10.86 -3.14 -0.28
CA THR A 22 9.98 -2.80 -1.42
C THR A 22 9.16 -1.55 -1.15
N GLN A 23 8.84 -1.26 0.12
CA GLN A 23 8.17 0.00 0.50
C GLN A 23 9.00 1.23 0.11
N PHE A 24 10.31 1.22 0.37
CA PHE A 24 11.17 2.33 -0.02
C PHE A 24 11.31 2.46 -1.54
N ARG A 25 11.44 1.32 -2.23
CA ARG A 25 11.68 1.28 -3.68
C ARG A 25 10.45 1.65 -4.50
N ASN A 26 9.27 1.18 -4.09
CA ASN A 26 8.06 1.19 -4.92
C ASN A 26 6.90 2.01 -4.35
N TRP A 27 6.94 2.36 -3.06
CA TRP A 27 5.84 3.04 -2.35
C TRP A 27 6.28 4.32 -1.66
N ARG A 28 7.27 5.00 -2.24
CA ARG A 28 7.76 6.31 -1.78
C ARG A 28 7.78 7.30 -2.94
N PHE A 29 7.15 8.45 -2.73
CA PHE A 29 6.91 9.46 -3.77
C PHE A 29 7.22 10.86 -3.23
N SER A 30 7.51 11.80 -4.13
CA SER A 30 7.45 13.23 -3.76
C SER A 30 5.99 13.68 -3.63
N PRO A 31 5.70 14.74 -2.86
CA PRO A 31 4.35 15.29 -2.76
C PRO A 31 3.72 15.62 -4.13
N GLU A 32 4.50 16.22 -5.03
CA GLU A 32 4.07 16.57 -6.39
C GLU A 32 3.94 15.35 -7.29
N GLY A 33 4.77 14.33 -7.06
CA GLY A 33 4.65 13.04 -7.75
C GLY A 33 3.34 12.34 -7.39
N LEU A 34 2.98 12.33 -6.10
CA LEU A 34 1.76 11.71 -5.60
C LEU A 34 0.50 12.40 -6.13
N ALA A 35 0.49 13.75 -6.14
CA ALA A 35 -0.60 14.53 -6.73
C ALA A 35 -0.79 14.19 -8.22
N ARG A 36 0.30 14.19 -8.99
CA ARG A 36 0.27 13.85 -10.42
C ARG A 36 -0.20 12.42 -10.70
N ILE A 37 0.18 11.45 -9.87
CA ILE A 37 -0.29 10.06 -9.99
C ILE A 37 -1.81 10.01 -9.85
N ARG A 38 -2.37 10.69 -8.85
CA ARG A 38 -3.81 10.72 -8.59
C ARG A 38 -4.59 11.45 -9.69
N GLU A 39 -4.10 12.62 -10.12
CA GLU A 39 -4.71 13.38 -11.22
C GLU A 39 -4.74 12.56 -12.51
N ARG A 40 -3.59 11.99 -12.91
CA ARG A 40 -3.51 11.17 -14.13
C ARG A 40 -4.41 9.94 -14.06
N LEU A 41 -4.45 9.27 -12.90
CA LEU A 41 -5.31 8.10 -12.71
C LEU A 41 -6.78 8.48 -12.83
N ASN A 42 -7.19 9.58 -12.21
CA ASN A 42 -8.55 10.10 -12.28
C ASN A 42 -8.91 10.48 -13.73
N ASP A 43 -8.06 11.22 -14.44
CA ASP A 43 -8.30 11.60 -15.85
C ASP A 43 -8.50 10.38 -16.76
N VAL A 44 -7.63 9.37 -16.63
CA VAL A 44 -7.73 8.12 -17.41
C VAL A 44 -9.01 7.37 -17.06
N ALA A 45 -9.36 7.29 -15.77
CA ALA A 45 -10.58 6.62 -15.32
C ALA A 45 -11.84 7.35 -15.81
N VAL A 46 -11.90 8.68 -15.67
CA VAL A 46 -13.01 9.51 -16.15
C VAL A 46 -13.17 9.36 -17.66
N ALA A 47 -12.08 9.39 -18.42
CA ALA A 47 -12.14 9.20 -19.88
C ALA A 47 -12.69 7.82 -20.25
N ALA A 48 -12.22 6.76 -19.58
CA ALA A 48 -12.70 5.40 -19.82
C ALA A 48 -14.19 5.25 -19.47
N ILE A 49 -14.60 5.71 -18.28
CA ILE A 49 -15.98 5.59 -17.82
C ILE A 49 -16.93 6.45 -18.69
N ARG A 50 -16.49 7.65 -19.10
CA ARG A 50 -17.22 8.51 -20.03
C ARG A 50 -17.51 7.79 -21.34
N ASN A 51 -16.51 7.11 -21.92
CA ASN A 51 -16.70 6.32 -23.13
C ASN A 51 -17.68 5.16 -22.90
N THR A 52 -17.59 4.46 -21.77
CA THR A 52 -18.55 3.41 -21.41
C THR A 52 -19.99 3.94 -21.33
N PHE A 53 -20.20 5.11 -20.74
CA PHE A 53 -21.53 5.74 -20.70
C PHE A 53 -22.07 6.09 -22.08
N GLU A 54 -21.22 6.63 -22.97
CA GLU A 54 -21.62 6.95 -24.35
C GLU A 54 -21.96 5.71 -25.17
N VAL A 55 -21.22 4.61 -24.98
CA VAL A 55 -21.50 3.32 -25.64
C VAL A 55 -22.81 2.71 -25.13
N ASP A 56 -23.08 2.79 -23.83
CA ASP A 56 -24.31 2.25 -23.25
C ASP A 56 -25.54 3.09 -23.64
N GLN A 57 -25.44 4.42 -23.52
CA GLN A 57 -26.48 5.39 -23.86
C GLN A 57 -25.86 6.68 -24.43
N PRO A 58 -25.94 6.90 -25.75
CA PRO A 58 -25.39 8.10 -26.39
C PRO A 58 -25.97 9.40 -25.79
N GLY A 59 -25.11 10.34 -25.42
CA GLY A 59 -25.45 11.61 -24.78
C GLY A 59 -25.56 11.57 -23.26
N SER A 60 -25.48 10.38 -22.63
CA SER A 60 -25.57 10.23 -21.18
C SER A 60 -24.36 10.83 -20.45
N SER A 61 -23.18 10.83 -21.05
CA SER A 61 -21.96 11.26 -20.37
C SER A 61 -21.87 12.78 -20.13
N SER A 62 -22.66 13.56 -20.87
CA SER A 62 -22.76 15.01 -20.70
C SER A 62 -23.51 15.39 -19.41
N ASN A 63 -24.32 14.47 -18.88
CA ASN A 63 -25.14 14.69 -17.68
C ASN A 63 -24.49 14.18 -16.39
N VAL A 64 -23.33 13.51 -16.49
CA VAL A 64 -22.64 12.90 -15.34
C VAL A 64 -21.51 13.81 -14.87
N ALA A 65 -21.63 14.32 -13.64
CA ALA A 65 -20.52 14.96 -12.93
C ALA A 65 -19.64 13.88 -12.29
N PHE A 66 -18.43 13.72 -12.83
CA PHE A 66 -17.43 12.80 -12.29
C PHE A 66 -16.73 13.40 -11.06
N LEU A 67 -16.13 12.52 -10.25
CA LEU A 67 -15.34 12.94 -9.10
C LEU A 67 -13.97 13.44 -9.54
N ASP A 68 -13.47 14.47 -8.86
CA ASP A 68 -12.08 14.88 -8.98
C ASP A 68 -11.13 14.06 -8.08
N ALA A 69 -9.83 14.18 -8.30
CA ALA A 69 -8.82 13.46 -7.53
C ALA A 69 -8.84 13.77 -6.02
N ASN A 70 -9.20 14.99 -5.61
CA ASN A 70 -9.28 15.38 -4.20
C ASN A 70 -10.52 14.79 -3.51
N GLU A 71 -11.63 14.70 -4.24
CA GLU A 71 -12.87 14.07 -3.81
C GLU A 71 -12.70 12.57 -3.63
N GLU A 72 -11.97 11.90 -4.54
CA GLU A 72 -11.56 10.51 -4.37
C GLU A 72 -10.76 10.32 -3.07
N VAL A 73 -9.73 11.15 -2.85
CA VAL A 73 -8.91 11.11 -1.63
C VAL A 73 -9.75 11.37 -0.38
N LEU A 74 -10.68 12.33 -0.43
CA LEU A 74 -11.56 12.66 0.69
C LEU A 74 -12.45 11.47 1.07
N LEU A 75 -12.99 10.76 0.07
CA LEU A 75 -13.78 9.57 0.30
C LEU A 75 -12.93 8.43 0.88
N VAL A 76 -11.76 8.16 0.30
CA VAL A 76 -10.82 7.15 0.81
C VAL A 76 -10.45 7.46 2.27
N LYS A 77 -10.18 8.72 2.59
CA LYS A 77 -9.86 9.17 3.95
C LYS A 77 -10.96 8.88 4.96
N LEU A 78 -12.24 8.97 4.57
CA LEU A 78 -13.34 8.55 5.44
C LEU A 78 -13.22 7.06 5.78
N TYR A 79 -12.99 6.21 4.79
CA TYR A 79 -12.86 4.78 4.99
C TYR A 79 -11.60 4.38 5.77
N LEU A 80 -10.51 5.17 5.72
CA LEU A 80 -9.38 4.98 6.63
C LEU A 80 -9.81 5.12 8.10
N THR A 81 -10.70 6.06 8.44
CA THR A 81 -11.19 6.20 9.81
C THR A 81 -12.12 5.06 10.22
N MET A 82 -12.84 4.46 9.27
CA MET A 82 -13.67 3.28 9.50
C MET A 82 -12.84 2.02 9.76
N ILE A 83 -11.64 1.89 9.17
CA ILE A 83 -10.71 0.79 9.49
C ILE A 83 -10.39 0.77 10.98
N SER A 84 -10.04 1.93 11.56
CA SER A 84 -9.72 2.02 12.99
C SER A 84 -10.91 1.62 13.87
N GLN A 85 -12.14 2.00 13.49
CA GLN A 85 -13.36 1.60 14.20
C GLN A 85 -13.61 0.09 14.14
N LEU A 86 -13.43 -0.52 12.96
CA LEU A 86 -13.55 -1.98 12.79
C LEU A 86 -12.45 -2.71 13.57
N CYS A 87 -11.20 -2.26 13.51
CA CYS A 87 -10.12 -2.86 14.28
C CYS A 87 -10.39 -2.83 15.78
N ALA A 88 -10.95 -1.73 16.29
CA ALA A 88 -11.38 -1.63 17.70
C ALA A 88 -12.50 -2.63 18.05
N MET A 89 -13.48 -2.81 17.15
CA MET A 89 -14.56 -3.79 17.33
C MET A 89 -14.04 -5.23 17.41
N PHE A 90 -13.11 -5.60 16.52
CA PHE A 90 -12.48 -6.94 16.50
C PHE A 90 -11.34 -7.09 17.51
N ARG A 91 -10.92 -6.00 18.19
CA ARG A 91 -9.75 -5.94 19.06
C ARG A 91 -8.46 -6.37 18.37
N PHE A 92 -8.30 -5.99 17.10
CA PHE A 92 -7.08 -6.28 16.36
C PHE A 92 -5.89 -5.45 16.87
N PRO A 93 -4.66 -6.00 16.82
CA PRO A 93 -3.45 -5.25 17.13
C PRO A 93 -3.25 -4.03 16.22
N GLU A 94 -2.46 -3.08 16.71
CA GLU A 94 -2.13 -1.85 15.98
C GLU A 94 -1.38 -2.09 14.66
N GLU A 95 -0.69 -3.23 14.55
CA GLU A 95 -0.01 -3.69 13.32
C GLU A 95 -1.00 -4.05 12.21
N VAL A 96 -2.12 -4.70 12.55
CA VAL A 96 -3.19 -5.04 11.59
C VAL A 96 -3.82 -3.75 11.04
N GLU A 97 -4.16 -2.83 11.94
CA GLU A 97 -4.78 -1.55 11.56
C GLU A 97 -3.86 -0.74 10.62
N ALA A 98 -2.59 -0.59 11.00
CA ALA A 98 -1.61 0.15 10.20
C ALA A 98 -1.41 -0.50 8.81
N THR A 99 -1.35 -1.83 8.75
CA THR A 99 -1.21 -2.57 7.48
C THR A 99 -2.44 -2.39 6.60
N ALA A 100 -3.64 -2.50 7.15
CA ALA A 100 -4.89 -2.33 6.42
C ALA A 100 -5.01 -0.91 5.84
N VAL A 101 -4.65 0.11 6.61
CA VAL A 101 -4.60 1.50 6.15
C VAL A 101 -3.63 1.67 4.98
N SER A 102 -2.42 1.10 5.08
CA SER A 102 -1.45 1.15 3.99
C SER A 102 -1.93 0.44 2.73
N TYR A 103 -2.55 -0.73 2.86
CA TYR A 103 -3.13 -1.43 1.71
C TYR A 103 -4.22 -0.61 1.02
N LEU A 104 -5.11 0.02 1.80
CA LEU A 104 -6.18 0.84 1.22
C LEU A 104 -5.61 2.04 0.46
N LYS A 105 -4.61 2.73 1.02
CA LYS A 105 -3.94 3.85 0.33
C LYS A 105 -3.24 3.40 -0.95
N ARG A 106 -2.43 2.34 -0.87
CA ARG A 106 -1.68 1.80 -2.02
C ARG A 106 -2.61 1.34 -3.14
N PHE A 107 -3.74 0.72 -2.80
CA PHE A 107 -4.76 0.32 -3.77
C PHE A 107 -5.29 1.51 -4.58
N TYR A 108 -5.63 2.61 -3.91
CA TYR A 108 -6.17 3.82 -4.54
C TYR A 108 -5.11 4.74 -5.19
N LEU A 109 -3.85 4.32 -5.24
CA LEU A 109 -2.86 4.92 -6.14
C LEU A 109 -2.86 4.30 -7.54
N LYS A 110 -3.56 3.17 -7.73
CA LYS A 110 -3.61 2.43 -9.00
C LYS A 110 -5.03 2.18 -9.50
N ASN A 111 -6.03 2.43 -8.67
CA ASN A 111 -7.43 2.19 -8.94
C ASN A 111 -8.27 3.40 -8.52
N THR A 112 -9.37 3.67 -9.21
CA THR A 112 -10.32 4.73 -8.86
C THR A 112 -11.44 4.22 -7.95
N VAL A 113 -11.97 5.11 -7.11
CA VAL A 113 -13.19 4.84 -6.31
C VAL A 113 -14.44 4.61 -7.18
N MET A 114 -14.43 5.10 -8.43
CA MET A 114 -15.55 4.99 -9.37
C MET A 114 -15.72 3.56 -9.92
N ASP A 115 -14.64 2.79 -9.97
CA ASP A 115 -14.67 1.36 -10.32
C ASP A 115 -14.90 0.50 -9.09
N TRP A 116 -14.16 0.80 -8.02
CA TRP A 116 -14.11 -0.02 -6.81
C TRP A 116 -14.49 0.81 -5.59
N HIS A 117 -15.66 0.52 -5.05
CA HIS A 117 -16.18 1.26 -3.91
C HIS A 117 -15.33 1.01 -2.64
N PRO A 118 -14.86 2.06 -1.93
CA PRO A 118 -13.93 1.89 -0.81
C PRO A 118 -14.43 1.05 0.34
N LYS A 119 -15.74 0.96 0.57
CA LYS A 119 -16.32 0.04 1.56
C LYS A 119 -15.83 -1.41 1.34
N ASN A 120 -15.93 -1.95 0.14
CA ASN A 120 -15.61 -3.36 -0.11
C ASN A 120 -14.10 -3.60 -0.15
N VAL A 121 -13.35 -2.64 -0.72
CA VAL A 121 -11.89 -2.67 -0.74
C VAL A 121 -11.33 -2.57 0.68
N MET A 122 -11.89 -1.73 1.55
CA MET A 122 -11.52 -1.60 2.95
C MET A 122 -11.68 -2.92 3.72
N LEU A 123 -12.81 -3.60 3.56
CA LEU A 123 -13.07 -4.88 4.20
C LEU A 123 -12.07 -5.94 3.74
N THR A 124 -11.80 -5.97 2.44
CA THR A 124 -10.82 -6.88 1.84
C THR A 124 -9.39 -6.58 2.29
N ALA A 125 -9.01 -5.31 2.32
CA ALA A 125 -7.70 -4.86 2.78
C ALA A 125 -7.47 -5.19 4.26
N LEU A 126 -8.50 -5.01 5.11
CA LEU A 126 -8.45 -5.38 6.52
C LEU A 126 -8.32 -6.90 6.69
N PHE A 127 -9.13 -7.68 5.99
CA PHE A 127 -9.03 -9.14 6.02
C PHE A 127 -7.66 -9.63 5.53
N LEU A 128 -7.13 -9.09 4.43
CA LEU A 128 -5.80 -9.41 3.94
C LEU A 128 -4.70 -9.03 4.95
N ALA A 129 -4.81 -7.87 5.60
CA ALA A 129 -3.89 -7.44 6.65
C ALA A 129 -3.87 -8.44 7.84
N THR A 130 -5.01 -9.00 8.24
CA THR A 130 -5.05 -10.03 9.29
C THR A 130 -4.24 -11.28 8.91
N LYS A 131 -4.27 -11.69 7.63
CA LYS A 131 -3.48 -12.81 7.12
C LYS A 131 -1.98 -12.48 7.10
N THR A 132 -1.60 -11.30 6.59
CA THR A 132 -0.19 -10.95 6.38
C THR A 132 0.54 -10.56 7.66
N THR A 133 -0.18 -10.20 8.71
CA THR A 133 0.38 -9.84 10.03
C THR A 133 0.29 -10.99 11.05
N ASN A 134 0.00 -12.22 10.62
CA ASN A 134 -0.13 -13.40 11.49
C ASN A 134 -1.25 -13.30 12.55
N ASN A 135 -2.35 -12.59 12.25
CA ASN A 135 -3.54 -12.51 13.09
C ASN A 135 -4.78 -13.09 12.37
N PRO A 136 -4.73 -14.31 11.79
CA PRO A 136 -5.79 -14.79 10.91
C PRO A 136 -7.12 -14.97 11.64
N ILE A 137 -8.19 -14.55 10.98
CA ILE A 137 -9.58 -14.77 11.38
C ILE A 137 -10.28 -15.59 10.28
N SER A 138 -11.21 -16.47 10.65
CA SER A 138 -12.01 -17.17 9.64
C SER A 138 -12.90 -16.17 8.89
N LEU A 139 -13.10 -16.39 7.60
CA LEU A 139 -13.89 -15.50 6.77
C LEU A 139 -15.33 -15.36 7.28
N GLU A 140 -15.94 -16.47 7.69
CA GLU A 140 -17.30 -16.50 8.25
C GLU A 140 -17.40 -15.64 9.52
N ALA A 141 -16.46 -15.79 10.45
CA ALA A 141 -16.43 -14.99 11.67
C ALA A 141 -16.26 -13.50 11.33
N TYR A 142 -15.33 -13.18 10.43
CA TYR A 142 -15.09 -11.81 9.97
C TYR A 142 -16.37 -11.17 9.40
N THR A 143 -17.07 -11.84 8.49
CA THR A 143 -18.29 -11.29 7.87
C THR A 143 -19.48 -11.26 8.81
N SER A 144 -19.58 -12.20 9.76
CA SER A 144 -20.72 -12.28 10.69
C SER A 144 -20.84 -11.05 11.60
N HIS A 145 -19.70 -10.44 11.94
CA HIS A 145 -19.64 -9.26 12.79
C HIS A 145 -19.91 -7.95 12.04
N ILE A 146 -19.93 -7.97 10.69
CA ILE A 146 -20.07 -6.77 9.86
C ILE A 146 -21.44 -6.75 9.19
N PRO A 147 -22.32 -5.80 9.52
CA PRO A 147 -23.66 -5.76 8.96
C PRO A 147 -23.66 -5.70 7.42
N LYS A 148 -24.50 -6.50 6.78
CA LYS A 148 -24.73 -6.51 5.32
C LYS A 148 -23.44 -6.76 4.52
N THR A 149 -22.65 -7.73 4.94
CA THR A 149 -21.43 -8.17 4.23
C THR A 149 -21.49 -9.68 4.04
N ALA A 150 -21.30 -10.14 2.80
CA ALA A 150 -21.18 -11.55 2.49
C ALA A 150 -19.71 -11.96 2.29
N SER A 151 -19.41 -13.25 2.46
CA SER A 151 -18.08 -13.81 2.21
C SER A 151 -17.56 -13.55 0.79
N SER A 152 -18.46 -13.54 -0.20
CA SER A 152 -18.15 -13.23 -1.60
C SER A 152 -17.60 -11.81 -1.78
N ASP A 153 -18.14 -10.82 -1.04
CA ASP A 153 -17.73 -9.41 -1.19
C ASP A 153 -16.24 -9.19 -0.86
N VAL A 154 -15.68 -10.04 -0.02
CA VAL A 154 -14.27 -10.02 0.38
C VAL A 154 -13.42 -10.89 -0.54
N LEU A 155 -13.88 -12.11 -0.85
CA LEU A 155 -13.11 -13.06 -1.66
C LEU A 155 -12.94 -12.60 -3.11
N ASP A 156 -13.98 -12.01 -3.70
CA ASP A 156 -13.97 -11.57 -5.11
C ASP A 156 -12.94 -10.45 -5.34
N LEU A 157 -12.65 -9.65 -4.30
CA LEU A 157 -11.68 -8.56 -4.35
C LEU A 157 -10.30 -8.95 -3.83
N GLU A 158 -10.14 -10.07 -3.12
CA GLU A 158 -8.88 -10.43 -2.45
C GLU A 158 -7.71 -10.45 -3.42
N PHE A 159 -7.88 -11.14 -4.56
CA PHE A 159 -6.84 -11.25 -5.57
C PHE A 159 -6.55 -9.91 -6.27
N LEU A 160 -7.60 -9.12 -6.54
CA LEU A 160 -7.46 -7.79 -7.15
C LEU A 160 -6.67 -6.85 -6.24
N VAL A 161 -6.97 -6.86 -4.94
CA VAL A 161 -6.25 -6.06 -3.95
C VAL A 161 -4.79 -6.53 -3.91
N ALA A 162 -4.53 -7.83 -3.81
CA ALA A 162 -3.17 -8.36 -3.83
C ALA A 162 -2.37 -7.96 -5.08
N GLN A 163 -2.98 -8.04 -6.27
CA GLN A 163 -2.36 -7.60 -7.53
C GLN A 163 -2.06 -6.10 -7.53
N SER A 164 -2.99 -5.28 -7.05
CA SER A 164 -2.81 -3.81 -6.98
C SER A 164 -1.69 -3.42 -6.02
N LEU A 165 -1.45 -4.23 -4.99
CA LEU A 165 -0.32 -4.09 -4.07
C LEU A 165 0.99 -4.67 -4.62
N ASN A 166 1.00 -5.20 -5.84
CA ASN A 166 2.14 -5.93 -6.42
C ASN A 166 2.63 -7.09 -5.55
N PHE A 167 1.75 -7.69 -4.74
CA PHE A 167 2.08 -8.72 -3.77
C PHE A 167 3.12 -8.28 -2.71
N GLU A 168 3.26 -6.96 -2.49
CA GLU A 168 4.18 -6.38 -1.52
C GLU A 168 3.48 -6.18 -0.16
N PHE A 169 3.35 -7.28 0.57
CA PHE A 169 2.61 -7.31 1.84
C PHE A 169 3.40 -6.81 3.06
N VAL A 170 4.72 -6.69 2.96
CA VAL A 170 5.54 -6.21 4.08
C VAL A 170 5.42 -4.69 4.16
N VAL A 171 4.95 -4.21 5.31
CA VAL A 171 4.82 -2.77 5.60
C VAL A 171 5.64 -2.43 6.84
N TRP A 172 6.52 -1.45 6.70
CA TRP A 172 7.29 -0.87 7.78
C TRP A 172 6.49 0.26 8.43
N HIS A 173 6.15 0.09 9.70
CA HIS A 173 5.27 1.00 10.42
C HIS A 173 6.00 1.99 11.33
N ALA A 174 5.48 3.23 11.38
CA ALA A 174 6.02 4.28 12.24
C ALA A 174 5.86 3.98 13.74
N HIS A 175 4.81 3.26 14.16
CA HIS A 175 4.64 2.92 15.59
C HIS A 175 5.76 2.00 16.11
N ARG A 176 6.31 1.11 15.26
CA ARG A 176 7.47 0.28 15.61
C ARG A 176 8.74 1.11 15.76
N ALA A 177 8.94 2.09 14.87
CA ALA A 177 10.05 3.02 14.97
C ALA A 177 9.92 3.92 16.23
N LEU A 178 8.71 4.37 16.57
CA LEU A 178 8.44 5.12 17.80
C LEU A 178 8.79 4.31 19.04
N TRP A 179 8.41 3.04 19.09
CA TRP A 179 8.79 2.14 20.18
C TRP A 179 10.32 1.99 20.31
N GLY A 180 11.03 1.89 19.18
CA GLY A 180 12.50 1.88 19.17
C GLY A 180 13.10 3.16 19.75
N ILE A 181 12.62 4.34 19.32
CA ILE A 181 13.05 5.64 19.86
C ILE A 181 12.81 5.70 21.38
N TRP A 182 11.64 5.23 21.82
CA TRP A 182 11.25 5.21 23.24
C TRP A 182 12.17 4.34 24.10
N LEU A 183 12.57 3.16 23.61
CA LEU A 183 13.51 2.27 24.30
C LEU A 183 14.94 2.83 24.30
N ASP A 184 15.38 3.38 23.17
CA ASP A 184 16.71 3.98 23.05
C ASP A 184 16.87 5.16 24.01
N LEU A 185 15.82 5.97 24.20
CA LEU A 185 15.81 7.10 25.11
C LEU A 185 16.06 6.68 26.57
N GLN A 186 15.50 5.54 27.00
CA GLN A 186 15.72 4.98 28.34
C GLN A 186 17.15 4.49 28.55
N SER A 187 17.88 4.24 27.47
CA SER A 187 19.27 3.78 27.50
C SER A 187 20.29 4.92 27.41
N LEU A 188 19.85 6.18 27.32
CA LEU A 188 20.75 7.33 27.26
C LEU A 188 21.40 7.58 28.64
N PRO A 189 22.68 8.02 28.68
CA PRO A 189 23.35 8.35 29.95
C PRO A 189 22.63 9.41 30.78
N ASP A 190 22.01 10.39 30.10
CA ASP A 190 21.25 11.49 30.69
C ASP A 190 19.73 11.25 30.62
N ALA A 191 19.28 9.99 30.63
CA ALA A 191 17.86 9.67 30.58
C ALA A 191 17.13 10.24 31.81
N PRO A 192 15.96 10.88 31.64
CA PRO A 192 15.16 11.33 32.77
C PRO A 192 14.82 10.14 33.68
N ALA A 193 15.08 10.26 34.99
CA ALA A 193 14.88 9.18 35.96
C ALA A 193 13.44 8.62 36.00
N ASN A 194 12.45 9.41 35.58
CA ASN A 194 11.05 9.00 35.46
C ASN A 194 10.44 9.52 34.14
N LEU A 195 10.57 8.75 33.06
CA LEU A 195 9.85 8.99 31.81
C LEU A 195 8.37 8.62 31.97
N SER A 196 7.47 9.60 31.90
CA SER A 196 6.04 9.36 31.98
C SER A 196 5.54 8.56 30.77
N PRO A 197 4.85 7.41 30.96
CA PRO A 197 4.25 6.66 29.85
C PRO A 197 3.27 7.48 29.01
N SER A 198 2.66 8.53 29.57
CA SER A 198 1.74 9.42 28.85
C SER A 198 2.37 10.13 27.65
N ILE A 199 3.70 10.32 27.66
CA ILE A 199 4.45 10.91 26.54
C ILE A 199 4.39 9.97 25.35
N TYR A 200 4.62 8.67 25.58
CA TYR A 200 4.54 7.64 24.55
C TYR A 200 3.13 7.57 23.97
N ASP A 201 2.09 7.56 24.82
CA ASP A 201 0.70 7.54 24.35
C ASP A 201 0.34 8.76 23.49
N THR A 202 0.84 9.94 23.87
CA THR A 202 0.64 11.18 23.09
C THR A 202 1.34 11.09 21.73
N ALA A 203 2.59 10.64 21.70
CA ALA A 203 3.33 10.43 20.45
C ALA A 203 2.66 9.36 19.57
N LEU A 204 2.14 8.29 20.17
CA LEU A 204 1.43 7.23 19.46
C LEU A 204 0.13 7.74 18.83
N ASN A 205 -0.59 8.65 19.51
CA ASN A 205 -1.75 9.32 18.92
C ASN A 205 -1.38 10.18 17.71
N HIS A 206 -0.24 10.87 17.73
CA HIS A 206 0.28 11.57 16.54
C HIS A 206 0.68 10.62 15.41
N VAL A 207 1.27 9.46 15.73
CA VAL A 207 1.53 8.40 14.74
C VAL A 207 0.21 7.90 14.13
N ARG A 208 -0.83 7.67 14.93
CA ARG A 208 -2.16 7.28 14.44
C ARG A 208 -2.78 8.36 13.55
N ALA A 209 -2.66 9.64 13.94
CA ALA A 209 -3.10 10.77 13.10
C ALA A 209 -2.36 10.83 11.76
N SER A 210 -1.05 10.52 11.74
CA SER A 210 -0.26 10.47 10.49
C SER A 210 -0.79 9.43 9.50
N ARG A 211 -1.45 8.37 9.96
CA ARG A 211 -2.08 7.35 9.10
C ARG A 211 -3.25 7.90 8.28
N LEU A 212 -3.83 9.04 8.65
CA LEU A 212 -4.87 9.70 7.84
C LEU A 212 -4.29 10.65 6.78
N THR A 213 -2.97 10.77 6.71
CA THR A 213 -2.24 11.63 5.78
C THR A 213 -1.41 10.80 4.79
N ASP A 214 -0.79 11.48 3.83
CA ASP A 214 0.14 10.87 2.87
C ASP A 214 1.55 10.66 3.43
N ALA A 215 1.77 10.89 4.74
CA ALA A 215 3.09 10.82 5.36
C ALA A 215 3.83 9.51 5.08
N GLU A 216 3.13 8.36 5.16
CA GLU A 216 3.73 7.02 4.94
C GLU A 216 4.21 6.78 3.49
N LEU A 217 3.70 7.56 2.53
CA LEU A 217 4.03 7.47 1.11
C LEU A 217 5.14 8.45 0.73
N ILE A 218 5.54 9.36 1.63
CA ILE A 218 6.50 10.45 1.37
C ILE A 218 7.75 10.27 2.24
N TYR A 219 7.53 10.00 3.53
CA TYR A 219 8.56 9.96 4.56
C TYR A 219 8.79 8.55 5.08
N SER A 220 9.99 8.32 5.58
CA SER A 220 10.33 7.05 6.22
C SER A 220 9.61 6.90 7.57
N PRO A 221 9.34 5.66 8.02
CA PRO A 221 8.73 5.40 9.32
C PRO A 221 9.46 6.05 10.50
N SER A 222 10.80 6.13 10.44
CA SER A 222 11.62 6.77 11.47
C SER A 222 11.46 8.30 11.49
N GLN A 223 11.36 8.95 10.32
CA GLN A 223 11.06 10.38 10.23
C GLN A 223 9.68 10.69 10.81
N ILE A 224 8.67 9.87 10.49
CA ILE A 224 7.30 10.03 11.01
C ILE A 224 7.29 9.82 12.53
N ALA A 225 7.95 8.78 13.02
CA ALA A 225 8.05 8.48 14.44
C ALA A 225 8.74 9.60 15.23
N LEU A 226 9.87 10.11 14.73
CA LEU A 226 10.60 11.20 15.39
C LEU A 226 9.80 12.50 15.36
N ALA A 227 9.10 12.80 14.27
CA ALA A 227 8.22 13.97 14.19
C ALA A 227 7.09 13.88 15.21
N ALA A 228 6.40 12.74 15.27
CA ALA A 228 5.34 12.48 16.24
C ALA A 228 5.84 12.53 17.70
N PHE A 229 7.04 11.99 17.96
CA PHE A 229 7.68 12.08 19.28
C PHE A 229 8.04 13.52 19.64
N SER A 230 8.58 14.29 18.70
CA SER A 230 8.90 15.71 18.87
C SER A 230 7.66 16.58 19.09
N MET A 231 6.47 16.19 18.59
CA MET A 231 5.21 16.86 18.91
C MET A 231 4.79 16.63 20.37
N ALA A 232 5.06 15.45 20.92
CA ALA A 232 4.75 15.13 22.32
C ALA A 232 5.78 15.71 23.30
N THR A 233 7.07 15.67 22.94
CA THR A 233 8.18 16.19 23.75
C THR A 233 9.33 16.70 22.86
N PRO A 234 9.36 18.00 22.55
CA PRO A 234 10.41 18.57 21.70
C PRO A 234 11.82 18.41 22.29
N GLU A 235 11.96 18.59 23.60
CA GLU A 235 13.25 18.57 24.32
C GLU A 235 13.90 17.18 24.28
N LEU A 236 13.15 16.12 24.62
CA LEU A 236 13.66 14.74 24.62
C LEU A 236 13.91 14.25 23.19
N ALA A 237 13.10 14.67 22.22
CA ALA A 237 13.34 14.35 20.82
C ALA A 237 14.63 14.99 20.30
N LEU A 238 14.92 16.24 20.69
CA LEU A 238 16.18 16.92 20.39
C LEU A 238 17.36 16.22 21.05
N GLN A 239 17.26 15.88 22.33
CA GLN A 239 18.30 15.16 23.07
C GLN A 239 18.61 13.80 22.42
N TRP A 240 17.58 13.03 22.08
CA TRP A 240 17.74 11.77 21.37
C TRP A 240 18.40 11.97 20.01
N ALA A 241 17.94 12.94 19.21
CA ALA A 241 18.52 13.24 17.91
C ALA A 241 20.01 13.63 18.04
N GLN A 242 20.36 14.52 18.97
CA GLN A 242 21.75 14.89 19.24
C GLN A 242 22.59 13.64 19.59
N SER A 243 22.11 12.76 20.47
CA SER A 243 22.86 11.55 20.84
C SER A 243 23.18 10.64 19.65
N LYS A 244 22.32 10.60 18.62
CA LYS A 244 22.47 9.73 17.44
C LYS A 244 23.21 10.39 16.28
N PHE A 245 23.15 11.72 16.17
CA PHE A 245 23.71 12.46 15.04
C PHE A 245 25.02 13.22 15.36
N SER A 246 25.35 13.48 16.63
CA SER A 246 26.55 14.25 17.05
C SER A 246 27.91 13.54 16.84
N GLY A 247 27.96 12.42 16.11
CA GLY A 247 29.21 11.71 15.79
C GLY A 247 29.21 11.03 14.40
N ASN A 248 28.24 11.35 13.54
CA ASN A 248 27.98 10.65 12.28
C ASN A 248 28.24 11.55 11.04
N GLU A 249 29.30 12.36 11.08
CA GLU A 249 29.69 13.25 9.96
C GLU A 249 29.91 12.48 8.64
N SER A 250 30.31 11.21 8.72
CA SER A 250 30.55 10.33 7.57
C SER A 250 29.29 9.98 6.76
N ASN A 251 28.09 10.19 7.30
CA ASN A 251 26.82 9.84 6.63
C ASN A 251 26.08 11.04 6.01
N GLY A 252 26.57 12.28 6.20
CA GLY A 252 25.95 13.50 5.67
C GLY A 252 24.59 13.87 6.28
N LEU A 253 24.13 13.14 7.30
CA LEU A 253 22.89 13.39 8.03
C LEU A 253 23.19 14.28 9.23
N THR A 254 22.95 15.58 9.09
CA THR A 254 23.07 16.55 10.19
C THR A 254 21.70 16.92 10.73
N LEU A 255 21.67 17.42 11.97
CA LEU A 255 20.45 17.94 12.58
C LEU A 255 19.77 19.01 11.69
N ASP A 256 20.55 19.85 11.02
CA ASP A 256 20.07 20.91 10.12
C ASP A 256 19.29 20.36 8.91
N THR A 257 19.62 19.14 8.45
CA THR A 257 18.88 18.48 7.36
C THR A 257 17.60 17.80 7.85
N ILE A 258 17.57 17.35 9.10
CA ILE A 258 16.47 16.56 9.66
C ILE A 258 15.36 17.47 10.16
N PHE A 259 15.68 18.57 10.85
CA PHE A 259 14.68 19.47 11.42
C PHE A 259 13.64 19.99 10.41
N PRO A 260 14.03 20.49 9.22
CA PRO A 260 13.06 20.90 8.21
C PRO A 260 12.12 19.77 7.80
N VAL A 261 12.63 18.54 7.66
CA VAL A 261 11.81 17.37 7.32
C VAL A 261 10.81 17.06 8.43
N LEU A 262 11.23 17.14 9.71
CA LEU A 262 10.33 16.93 10.83
C LEU A 262 9.21 17.98 10.86
N GLU A 263 9.53 19.27 10.63
CA GLU A 263 8.52 20.33 10.60
C GLU A 263 7.51 20.15 9.46
N LEU A 264 7.95 19.67 8.29
CA LEU A 264 7.04 19.31 7.19
C LEU A 264 6.09 18.17 7.58
N VAL A 265 6.61 17.13 8.24
CA VAL A 265 5.78 16.02 8.73
C VAL A 265 4.79 16.49 9.79
N LYS A 266 5.23 17.29 10.77
CA LYS A 266 4.37 17.85 11.82
C LYS A 266 3.25 18.69 11.23
N THR A 267 3.58 19.56 10.28
CA THR A 267 2.60 20.41 9.58
C THR A 267 1.56 19.55 8.86
N MET A 268 1.98 18.49 8.18
CA MET A 268 1.07 17.55 7.50
C MET A 268 0.15 16.83 8.50
N ILE A 269 0.68 16.34 9.62
CA ILE A 269 -0.12 15.67 10.66
C ILE A 269 -1.12 16.63 11.29
N LEU A 270 -0.71 17.86 11.61
CA LEU A 270 -1.59 18.86 12.23
C LEU A 270 -2.71 19.31 11.29
N ARG A 271 -2.39 19.52 10.01
CA ARG A 271 -3.35 20.00 9.01
C ARG A 271 -4.31 18.90 8.57
N ASP A 272 -3.79 17.71 8.28
CA ASP A 272 -4.54 16.66 7.57
C ASP A 272 -4.77 15.41 8.43
N GLY A 273 -4.22 15.30 9.64
CA GLY A 273 -4.32 14.12 10.49
C GLY A 273 -5.66 13.92 11.20
N HIS A 274 -6.71 14.63 10.79
CA HIS A 274 -8.05 14.55 11.38
C HIS A 274 -9.06 13.90 10.41
N ALA A 275 -10.15 13.36 10.97
CA ALA A 275 -11.25 12.80 10.19
C ALA A 275 -11.86 13.85 9.23
N PRO A 276 -12.30 13.46 8.03
CA PRO A 276 -12.93 14.37 7.08
C PRO A 276 -14.31 14.83 7.57
N LYS A 277 -14.77 16.00 7.09
CA LYS A 277 -16.12 16.50 7.40
C LYS A 277 -17.18 15.62 6.75
N VAL A 278 -18.04 15.01 7.57
CA VAL A 278 -19.02 14.01 7.12
C VAL A 278 -19.94 14.53 6.02
N ASP A 279 -20.36 15.80 6.07
CA ASP A 279 -21.27 16.38 5.07
C ASP A 279 -20.63 16.51 3.69
N ALA A 280 -19.34 16.88 3.63
CA ALA A 280 -18.60 16.93 2.38
C ALA A 280 -18.46 15.52 1.77
N VAL A 281 -18.21 14.51 2.60
CA VAL A 281 -18.09 13.13 2.13
C VAL A 281 -19.44 12.58 1.67
N ARG A 282 -20.55 12.94 2.32
CA ARG A 282 -21.90 12.53 1.91
C ARG A 282 -22.25 13.05 0.51
N GLU A 283 -21.86 14.28 0.19
CA GLU A 283 -22.08 14.84 -1.15
C GLU A 283 -21.22 14.13 -2.21
N VAL A 284 -19.97 13.81 -1.87
CA VAL A 284 -19.10 13.00 -2.74
C VAL A 284 -19.66 11.60 -2.95
N ASP A 285 -20.13 10.92 -1.90
CA ASP A 285 -20.76 9.59 -1.99
C ASP A 285 -22.04 9.61 -2.83
N ARG A 286 -22.83 10.69 -2.74
CA ARG A 286 -24.02 10.86 -3.57
C ARG A 286 -23.65 10.97 -5.05
N ARG A 287 -22.61 11.73 -5.39
CA ARG A 287 -22.12 11.85 -6.76
C ARG A 287 -21.46 10.56 -7.25
N LEU A 288 -20.74 9.84 -6.39
CA LEU A 288 -20.16 8.54 -6.72
C LEU A 288 -21.22 7.56 -7.25
N LYS A 289 -22.42 7.56 -6.67
CA LYS A 289 -23.52 6.70 -7.14
C LYS A 289 -23.97 7.02 -8.57
N LEU A 290 -23.80 8.25 -9.02
CA LEU A 290 -24.19 8.71 -10.36
C LEU A 290 -23.09 8.46 -11.39
N CYS A 291 -21.81 8.53 -10.99
CA CYS A 291 -20.66 8.37 -11.88
C CYS A 291 -19.97 7.00 -11.77
N LYS A 292 -20.58 6.04 -11.08
CA LYS A 292 -20.03 4.68 -10.94
C LYS A 292 -19.95 4.00 -12.30
N ASN A 293 -18.86 3.29 -12.56
CA ASN A 293 -18.65 2.62 -13.84
C ASN A 293 -19.78 1.62 -14.14
N PRO A 294 -20.54 1.79 -15.25
CA PRO A 294 -21.62 0.89 -15.62
C PRO A 294 -21.18 -0.57 -15.71
N GLU A 295 -19.97 -0.86 -16.22
CA GLU A 295 -19.44 -2.24 -16.32
C GLU A 295 -19.25 -2.94 -14.97
N LYS A 296 -19.27 -2.19 -13.86
CA LYS A 296 -19.09 -2.71 -12.50
C LYS A 296 -20.39 -2.62 -11.68
N VAL A 297 -21.50 -2.20 -12.29
CA VAL A 297 -22.82 -2.18 -11.67
C VAL A 297 -23.58 -3.43 -12.09
N ALA A 298 -23.80 -4.34 -11.14
CA ALA A 298 -24.53 -5.57 -11.38
C ALA A 298 -25.93 -5.27 -11.96
N GLY A 299 -26.23 -5.85 -13.11
CA GLY A 299 -27.51 -5.66 -13.83
C GLY A 299 -27.53 -4.51 -14.85
N SER A 300 -26.45 -3.73 -14.99
CA SER A 300 -26.33 -2.80 -16.12
C SER A 300 -26.10 -3.58 -17.44
N LYS A 301 -26.45 -3.00 -18.59
CA LYS A 301 -26.18 -3.63 -19.89
C LYS A 301 -24.69 -3.84 -20.13
N ALA A 302 -23.86 -2.87 -19.73
CA ALA A 302 -22.40 -2.95 -19.82
C ALA A 302 -21.82 -4.08 -18.95
N PHE A 303 -22.36 -4.31 -17.75
CA PHE A 303 -21.96 -5.41 -16.88
C PHE A 303 -22.31 -6.78 -17.49
N VAL A 304 -23.54 -6.93 -18.00
CA VAL A 304 -23.98 -8.17 -18.67
C VAL A 304 -23.14 -8.44 -19.92
N ALA A 305 -22.88 -7.42 -20.74
CA ALA A 305 -22.05 -7.55 -21.94
C ALA A 305 -20.62 -8.01 -21.60
N LYS A 306 -20.04 -7.48 -20.52
CA LYS A 306 -18.72 -7.89 -20.05
C LYS A 306 -18.70 -9.32 -19.53
N GLN A 307 -19.70 -9.73 -18.76
CA GLN A 307 -19.83 -11.09 -18.24
C GLN A 307 -19.90 -12.10 -19.39
N VAL A 308 -20.71 -11.83 -20.41
CA VAL A 308 -20.82 -12.68 -21.61
C VAL A 308 -19.47 -12.80 -22.34
N GLU A 309 -18.74 -11.70 -22.48
CA GLU A 309 -17.42 -11.72 -23.12
C GLU A 309 -16.36 -12.46 -22.29
N GLU A 310 -16.39 -12.33 -20.97
CA GLU A 310 -15.52 -13.09 -20.06
C GLU A 310 -15.82 -14.59 -20.10
N GLU A 311 -17.10 -14.97 -20.13
CA GLU A 311 -17.54 -16.35 -20.30
C GLU A 311 -17.10 -16.93 -21.64
N ARG A 312 -17.26 -16.18 -22.73
CA ARG A 312 -16.80 -16.57 -24.07
C ARG A 312 -15.29 -16.83 -24.10
N LYS A 313 -14.49 -15.93 -23.52
CA LYS A 313 -13.03 -16.10 -23.41
C LYS A 313 -12.63 -17.26 -22.52
N ALA A 314 -13.38 -17.50 -21.43
CA ALA A 314 -13.14 -18.64 -20.54
C ALA A 314 -13.44 -19.96 -21.26
N GLU A 315 -14.50 -20.01 -22.07
CA GLU A 315 -14.87 -21.16 -22.88
C GLU A 315 -13.84 -21.43 -23.98
N GLU A 316 -13.35 -20.40 -24.69
CA GLU A 316 -12.25 -20.53 -25.65
C GLU A 316 -10.98 -21.10 -25.01
N LYS A 317 -10.60 -20.61 -23.81
CA LYS A 317 -9.44 -21.13 -23.07
C LYS A 317 -9.65 -22.57 -22.63
N ARG A 318 -10.86 -22.94 -22.19
CA ARG A 318 -11.20 -24.33 -21.83
C ARG A 318 -11.10 -25.25 -23.05
N ASN A 319 -11.68 -24.84 -24.18
CA ASN A 319 -11.62 -25.59 -25.43
C ASN A 319 -10.19 -25.76 -25.94
N LYS A 320 -9.35 -24.72 -25.83
CA LYS A 320 -7.94 -24.81 -26.17
C LYS A 320 -7.19 -25.81 -25.30
N LYS A 321 -7.37 -25.78 -23.96
CA LYS A 321 -6.76 -26.75 -23.04
C LYS A 321 -7.22 -28.19 -23.30
N VAL A 322 -8.50 -28.39 -23.60
CA VAL A 322 -9.03 -29.72 -23.96
C VAL A 322 -8.40 -30.21 -25.27
N SER A 323 -8.24 -29.34 -26.26
CA SER A 323 -7.59 -29.68 -27.53
C SER A 323 -6.10 -29.99 -27.39
N GLU A 324 -5.39 -29.29 -26.49
CA GLU A 324 -3.98 -29.54 -26.19
C GLU A 324 -3.82 -30.87 -25.45
N ALA A 325 -4.65 -31.15 -24.45
CA ALA A 325 -4.65 -32.42 -23.73
C ALA A 325 -5.00 -33.63 -24.63
N GLN A 326 -5.88 -33.44 -25.63
CA GLN A 326 -6.19 -34.48 -26.62
C GLN A 326 -5.03 -34.74 -27.59
N LYS A 327 -4.24 -33.72 -27.94
CA LYS A 327 -3.01 -33.88 -28.74
C LYS A 327 -1.93 -34.61 -27.93
N GLU A 328 -1.77 -34.29 -26.65
CA GLU A 328 -0.84 -34.99 -25.75
C GLU A 328 -1.25 -36.44 -25.49
N GLN A 329 -2.54 -36.77 -25.45
CA GLN A 329 -3.01 -38.17 -25.37
C GLN A 329 -2.82 -38.97 -26.66
N SER A 330 -2.66 -38.31 -27.81
CA SER A 330 -2.42 -38.99 -29.09
C SER A 330 -0.96 -39.40 -29.31
N ASP A 331 -0.04 -38.90 -28.49
CA ASP A 331 1.39 -39.26 -28.53
C ASP A 331 1.90 -39.76 -27.16
N PRO A 332 1.84 -41.07 -26.90
CA PRO A 332 2.36 -41.66 -25.66
C PRO A 332 3.88 -41.88 -25.67
N PHE A 333 4.60 -41.57 -26.77
CA PHE A 333 6.04 -41.73 -26.89
C PHE A 333 6.61 -40.63 -27.80
N GLY A 334 6.86 -39.45 -27.21
CA GLY A 334 7.40 -38.29 -27.91
C GLY A 334 8.55 -38.64 -28.86
N GLU A 335 8.33 -38.46 -30.16
CA GLU A 335 9.40 -38.51 -31.15
C GLU A 335 10.23 -37.23 -31.04
N THR A 336 11.43 -37.36 -30.46
CA THR A 336 12.73 -36.92 -30.99
C THR A 336 13.65 -36.59 -29.82
N ILE A 337 14.42 -37.58 -29.36
CA ILE A 337 15.68 -37.28 -28.68
C ILE A 337 16.56 -36.62 -29.74
N GLN A 338 16.84 -35.32 -29.58
CA GLN A 338 17.89 -34.67 -30.36
C GLN A 338 19.16 -35.48 -30.15
N SER A 339 19.62 -36.17 -31.19
CA SER A 339 20.92 -36.81 -31.21
C SER A 339 21.98 -35.71 -31.12
N THR A 340 22.34 -35.33 -29.90
CA THR A 340 23.64 -34.72 -29.61
C THR A 340 24.70 -35.65 -30.18
N SER A 341 25.38 -35.14 -31.21
CA SER A 341 26.75 -35.45 -31.61
C SER A 341 27.34 -36.71 -30.97
N LEU A 342 27.39 -37.78 -31.78
CA LEU A 342 28.34 -38.87 -31.59
C LEU A 342 29.72 -38.25 -31.37
N VAL A 343 30.31 -38.56 -30.21
CA VAL A 343 31.71 -38.28 -29.90
C VAL A 343 32.54 -39.09 -30.89
N ASP A 344 33.25 -38.40 -31.76
CA ASP A 344 34.20 -38.94 -32.73
C ASP A 344 35.41 -39.48 -31.95
N TYR A 345 35.53 -40.81 -31.86
CA TYR A 345 36.76 -41.47 -31.46
C TYR A 345 37.54 -41.77 -32.74
N GLY A 346 38.22 -40.75 -33.26
CA GLY A 346 39.28 -40.91 -34.24
C GLY A 346 40.58 -41.22 -33.51
N ASP A 347 40.98 -42.49 -33.54
CA ASP A 347 42.37 -42.92 -33.39
C ASP A 347 43.26 -42.10 -34.34
N ASP A 348 44.24 -41.40 -33.78
CA ASP A 348 45.48 -41.07 -34.47
C ASP A 348 46.63 -41.59 -33.61
N ASP A 349 47.03 -42.83 -33.90
CA ASP A 349 48.38 -43.33 -33.68
C ASP A 349 49.29 -42.72 -34.76
N ASP A 350 50.25 -41.87 -34.35
CA ASP A 350 51.68 -41.90 -34.72
C ASP A 350 52.48 -40.78 -34.02
#